data_AF-A0A3P2EIX7-F1
#
_entry.id   AF-A0A3P2EIX7-F1
#
_cell.length_a   1.000
_cell.length_b   1.000
_cell.length_c   1.000
_cell.angle_alpha   90.00
_cell.angle_beta   90.00
_cell.angle_gamma   90.00
#
_symmetry.space_group_name_H-M   'P 1'
#
loop_
_entity.id
_entity.type
_entity.pdbx_description
1 polymer ?
#
loop_
_entity_poly.entity_id
_entity_poly.type
_entity_poly.pdbx_seq_one_letter_code
_entity_poly.pdbx_strand_id
1 'polypeptide(L)'
;MQLLTYPESHPIQVKLDWLELLCLSKPYFVLRISELRNTLENLESFTSTDIGEEDAEVENEIQRLINQYQQRSQILQDSYPFTYEEDSQCLVLKGDNLEDLSADKHIYLYCLYFSHMSASRLFSGLSGPTNQQRDFMQVAATIAFAGYLQGHSISFGWPRPDSSTFYEALKRAIRLIGEGHLKPFEQVNRYLQTIDHKDAGIDVIAWKNCNPHDNFPGGKIIYFAQVASGNNWRSKAVKEDIARIQNHWLSQRIYRITDAIVIPFDFESDDESVNHDQISLYADEFGAILHRLRIPTYFRQGLQLLTNNPELLIERGDDVNNIRQYVMLTTSTLQAEAA
;
A
#
# COMPACT_ATOMS: atom_id res chain seq x y z
N MET A 1 -8.76 -19.59 6.41
CA MET A 1 -7.57 -18.91 5.85
C MET A 1 -6.34 -19.57 6.46
N GLN A 2 -5.72 -20.49 5.74
CA GLN A 2 -4.62 -21.29 6.30
C GLN A 2 -3.28 -20.79 5.76
N LEU A 3 -2.33 -20.51 6.66
CA LEU A 3 -0.95 -20.15 6.30
C LEU A 3 -0.23 -21.40 5.77
N LEU A 4 0.40 -21.28 4.61
CA LEU A 4 1.18 -22.34 3.97
C LEU A 4 2.50 -22.58 4.70
N THR A 5 3.19 -23.66 4.33
CA THR A 5 4.55 -23.95 4.79
C THR A 5 5.55 -22.88 4.33
N TYR A 6 6.77 -22.92 4.88
CA TYR A 6 7.81 -21.95 4.57
C TYR A 6 8.03 -21.83 3.05
N PRO A 7 8.01 -20.61 2.48
CA PRO A 7 8.05 -20.39 1.03
C PRO A 7 9.49 -20.36 0.50
N GLU A 8 10.18 -21.52 0.52
CA GLU A 8 11.61 -21.64 0.22
C GLU A 8 12.05 -20.99 -1.11
N SER A 9 11.24 -21.17 -2.16
CA SER A 9 11.54 -20.67 -3.52
C SER A 9 11.23 -19.19 -3.74
N HIS A 10 10.73 -18.48 -2.73
CA HIS A 10 10.35 -17.07 -2.85
C HIS A 10 11.48 -16.12 -2.42
N PRO A 11 11.48 -14.88 -2.91
CA PRO A 11 12.42 -13.85 -2.46
C PRO A 11 12.32 -13.57 -0.96
N ILE A 12 13.41 -13.07 -0.38
CA ILE A 12 13.55 -12.83 1.06
C ILE A 12 12.46 -11.92 1.63
N GLN A 13 11.92 -10.99 0.84
CA GLN A 13 10.80 -10.13 1.26
C GLN A 13 9.53 -10.95 1.54
N VAL A 14 9.24 -11.96 0.72
CA VAL A 14 8.06 -12.83 0.89
C VAL A 14 8.27 -13.81 2.04
N LYS A 15 9.51 -14.28 2.25
CA LYS A 15 9.87 -15.12 3.40
C LYS A 15 9.72 -14.37 4.73
N LEU A 16 10.11 -13.10 4.77
CA LEU A 16 9.85 -12.24 5.93
C LEU A 16 8.35 -11.98 6.15
N ASP A 17 7.58 -11.79 5.07
CA ASP A 17 6.11 -11.70 5.19
C ASP A 17 5.51 -12.95 5.83
N TRP A 18 6.00 -14.13 5.46
CA TRP A 18 5.60 -15.38 6.08
C TRP A 18 5.94 -15.41 7.56
N LEU A 19 7.12 -14.93 7.95
CA LEU A 19 7.53 -14.84 9.36
C LEU A 19 6.65 -13.89 10.17
N GLU A 20 6.32 -12.73 9.60
CA GLU A 20 5.38 -11.75 10.18
C GLU A 20 3.97 -12.34 10.34
N LEU A 21 3.47 -13.05 9.32
CA LEU A 21 2.18 -13.74 9.37
C LEU A 21 2.18 -14.91 10.36
N LEU A 22 3.27 -15.66 10.45
CA LEU A 22 3.43 -16.72 11.44
C LEU A 22 3.44 -16.15 12.86
N CYS A 23 4.08 -14.99 13.07
CA CYS A 23 4.01 -14.28 14.34
C CYS A 23 2.55 -13.89 14.68
N LEU A 24 1.79 -13.39 13.71
CA LEU A 24 0.37 -13.02 13.88
C LEU A 24 -0.55 -14.22 14.14
N SER A 25 -0.20 -15.43 13.67
CA SER A 25 -0.98 -16.64 13.92
C SER A 25 -0.80 -17.20 15.34
N LYS A 26 0.21 -16.73 16.09
CA LYS A 26 0.42 -17.14 17.49
C LYS A 26 -0.52 -16.38 18.43
N PRO A 27 -1.05 -17.03 19.49
CA PRO A 27 -1.95 -16.38 20.45
C PRO A 27 -1.37 -15.16 21.16
N TYR A 28 -0.05 -15.12 21.37
CA TYR A 28 0.65 -14.04 22.08
C TYR A 28 1.47 -13.15 21.16
N PHE A 29 1.36 -13.31 19.84
CA PHE A 29 2.12 -12.53 18.86
C PHE A 29 3.65 -12.54 19.09
N VAL A 30 4.17 -13.68 19.54
CA VAL A 30 5.61 -13.93 19.75
C VAL A 30 6.02 -15.13 18.93
N LEU A 31 7.07 -14.99 18.14
CA LEU A 31 7.70 -16.07 17.39
C LEU A 31 9.18 -16.17 17.74
N ARG A 32 9.61 -17.33 18.25
CA ARG A 32 11.03 -17.58 18.55
C ARG A 32 11.79 -17.95 17.29
N ILE A 33 13.01 -17.45 17.12
CA ILE A 33 13.88 -17.85 16.00
C ILE A 33 14.20 -19.35 16.02
N SER A 34 14.20 -19.99 17.20
CA SER A 34 14.32 -21.45 17.29
C SER A 34 13.17 -22.19 16.59
N GLU A 35 11.95 -21.64 16.56
CA GLU A 35 10.83 -22.24 15.81
C GLU A 35 11.03 -22.12 14.30
N LEU A 36 11.57 -20.98 13.83
CA LEU A 36 11.97 -20.80 12.44
C LEU A 36 13.07 -21.80 12.07
N ARG A 37 14.12 -21.92 12.88
CA ARG A 37 15.19 -22.90 12.68
C ARG A 37 14.64 -24.31 12.52
N ASN A 38 13.82 -24.76 13.48
CA ASN A 38 13.20 -26.07 13.41
C ASN A 38 12.36 -26.24 12.12
N THR A 39 11.70 -25.18 11.65
CA THR A 39 10.94 -25.24 10.39
C THR A 39 11.88 -25.43 9.19
N LEU A 40 13.01 -24.71 9.15
CA LEU A 40 14.00 -24.80 8.09
C LEU A 40 14.69 -26.17 8.07
N GLU A 41 15.16 -26.66 9.22
CA GLU A 41 15.81 -27.98 9.35
C GLU A 41 14.93 -29.15 8.92
N ASN A 42 13.59 -28.98 8.95
CA ASN A 42 12.64 -30.03 8.55
C ASN A 42 12.17 -29.89 7.09
N LEU A 43 12.72 -28.97 6.29
CA LEU A 43 12.38 -28.89 4.87
C LEU A 43 13.00 -30.06 4.09
N GLU A 44 12.26 -30.60 3.13
CA GLU A 44 12.72 -31.74 2.29
C GLU A 44 13.97 -31.41 1.46
N SER A 45 14.27 -30.12 1.27
CA SER A 45 15.49 -29.63 0.63
C SER A 45 16.76 -29.92 1.41
N PHE A 46 16.68 -30.03 2.74
CA PHE A 46 17.79 -30.42 3.61
C PHE A 46 17.84 -31.96 3.74
N THR A 47 18.40 -32.60 2.71
CA THR A 47 18.69 -34.05 2.67
C THR A 47 20.15 -34.34 2.35
N SER A 48 21.02 -33.37 2.58
CA SER A 48 22.45 -33.46 2.39
C SER A 48 23.05 -34.54 3.31
N THR A 49 24.21 -35.06 2.90
CA THR A 49 24.97 -36.01 3.72
C THR A 49 25.93 -35.31 4.69
N ASP A 50 26.08 -33.98 4.59
CA ASP A 50 26.93 -33.14 5.42
C ASP A 50 26.09 -32.20 6.29
N ILE A 51 25.92 -32.58 7.55
CA ILE A 51 25.19 -31.81 8.57
C ILE A 51 25.77 -30.40 8.73
N GLY A 52 27.09 -30.23 8.56
CA GLY A 52 27.73 -28.93 8.73
C GLY A 52 27.39 -27.93 7.62
N GLU A 53 27.12 -28.41 6.41
CA GLU A 53 26.68 -27.59 5.29
C GLU A 53 25.22 -27.14 5.48
N GLU A 54 24.35 -28.06 5.92
CA GLU A 54 22.94 -27.76 6.21
C GLU A 54 22.79 -26.74 7.34
N ASP A 55 23.52 -26.91 8.43
CA ASP A 55 23.54 -25.96 9.55
C ASP A 55 23.93 -24.55 9.06
N ALA A 56 24.97 -24.46 8.20
CA ALA A 56 25.43 -23.19 7.66
C ALA A 56 24.39 -22.52 6.73
N GLU A 57 23.66 -23.29 5.94
CA GLU A 57 22.58 -22.80 5.08
C GLU A 57 21.39 -22.26 5.90
N VAL A 58 20.99 -22.96 6.95
CA VAL A 58 19.93 -22.53 7.88
C VAL A 58 20.31 -21.21 8.55
N GLU A 59 21.54 -21.09 9.08
CA GLU A 59 22.02 -19.83 9.68
C GLU A 59 22.06 -18.68 8.68
N ASN A 60 22.50 -18.94 7.46
CA ASN A 60 22.56 -17.92 6.41
C ASN A 60 21.14 -17.41 6.07
N GLU A 61 20.16 -18.30 5.95
CA GLU A 61 18.78 -17.92 5.68
C GLU A 61 18.17 -17.10 6.84
N ILE A 62 18.41 -17.50 8.09
CA ILE A 62 17.99 -16.73 9.28
C ILE A 62 18.64 -15.34 9.27
N GLN A 63 19.94 -15.25 8.98
CA GLN A 63 20.64 -13.97 8.91
C GLN A 63 20.09 -13.07 7.80
N ARG A 64 19.75 -13.62 6.63
CA ARG A 64 19.09 -12.87 5.55
C ARG A 64 17.73 -12.32 5.97
N LEU A 65 16.94 -13.11 6.72
CA LEU A 65 15.65 -12.68 7.26
C LEU A 65 15.82 -11.54 8.27
N ILE A 66 16.79 -11.64 9.18
CA ILE A 66 17.11 -10.59 10.16
C ILE A 66 17.55 -9.30 9.45
N ASN A 67 18.41 -9.40 8.43
CA ASN A 67 18.84 -8.23 7.64
C ASN A 67 17.64 -7.58 6.94
N GLN A 68 16.75 -8.38 6.35
CA GLN A 68 15.55 -7.87 5.70
C GLN A 68 14.58 -7.21 6.70
N TYR A 69 14.46 -7.76 7.92
CA TYR A 69 13.73 -7.14 9.03
C TYR A 69 14.34 -5.79 9.42
N GLN A 70 15.67 -5.72 9.56
CA GLN A 70 16.37 -4.48 9.92
C GLN A 70 16.14 -3.40 8.86
N GLN A 71 16.20 -3.75 7.58
CA GLN A 71 15.91 -2.84 6.48
C GLN A 71 14.47 -2.29 6.56
N ARG A 72 13.46 -3.17 6.77
CA ARG A 72 12.06 -2.74 6.93
C ARG A 72 11.87 -1.85 8.15
N SER A 73 12.45 -2.23 9.28
CA SER A 73 12.42 -1.48 10.52
C SER A 73 13.04 -0.10 10.36
N GLN A 74 14.13 0.02 9.61
CA GLN A 74 14.76 1.31 9.32
C GLN A 74 13.90 2.20 8.42
N ILE A 75 13.27 1.64 7.38
CA ILE A 75 12.44 2.39 6.42
C ILE A 75 11.14 2.89 7.08
N LEU A 76 10.45 2.00 7.78
CA LEU A 76 9.13 2.26 8.37
C LEU A 76 9.22 2.87 9.77
N GLN A 77 10.35 2.72 10.45
CA GLN A 77 10.59 3.23 11.80
C GLN A 77 9.46 2.80 12.75
N ASP A 78 8.89 3.77 13.45
CA ASP A 78 7.78 3.60 14.37
C ASP A 78 6.50 3.06 13.72
N SER A 79 6.36 3.10 12.39
CA SER A 79 5.20 2.56 11.65
C SER A 79 5.32 1.06 11.35
N TYR A 80 6.48 0.46 11.59
CA TYR A 80 6.63 -0.99 11.51
C TYR A 80 6.04 -1.66 12.77
N PRO A 81 5.11 -2.62 12.64
CA PRO A 81 4.41 -3.19 13.80
C PRO A 81 5.20 -4.29 14.52
N PHE A 82 6.37 -4.70 14.03
CA PHE A 82 7.16 -5.76 14.66
C PHE A 82 8.47 -5.23 15.24
N THR A 83 8.96 -5.92 16.27
CA THR A 83 10.28 -5.73 16.86
C THR A 83 10.97 -7.08 16.97
N TYR A 84 12.26 -7.12 16.66
CA TYR A 84 13.14 -8.22 16.97
C TYR A 84 13.86 -7.95 18.28
N GLU A 85 13.65 -8.81 19.27
CA GLU A 85 14.32 -8.78 20.56
C GLU A 85 15.55 -9.68 20.51
N GLU A 86 16.74 -9.09 20.49
CA GLU A 86 18.01 -9.82 20.35
C GLU A 86 18.28 -10.76 21.55
N ASP A 87 18.00 -10.31 22.78
CA ASP A 87 18.25 -11.08 24.00
C ASP A 87 17.40 -12.35 24.09
N SER A 88 16.13 -12.24 23.69
CA SER A 88 15.16 -13.35 23.72
C SER A 88 15.10 -14.12 22.40
N GLN A 89 15.78 -13.63 21.35
CA GLN A 89 15.71 -14.10 19.97
C GLN A 89 14.27 -14.31 19.50
N CYS A 90 13.43 -13.29 19.70
CA CYS A 90 12.02 -13.32 19.35
C CYS A 90 11.66 -12.20 18.37
N LEU A 91 10.85 -12.52 17.37
CA LEU A 91 10.05 -11.52 16.66
C LEU A 91 8.74 -11.33 17.42
N VAL A 92 8.42 -10.10 17.78
CA VAL A 92 7.24 -9.75 18.57
C VAL A 92 6.45 -8.64 17.90
N LEU A 93 5.13 -8.67 18.05
CA LEU A 93 4.28 -7.53 17.72
C LEU A 93 4.52 -6.41 18.75
N LYS A 94 4.58 -5.15 18.29
CA LYS A 94 4.72 -3.98 19.17
C LYS A 94 3.40 -3.72 19.90
N GLY A 95 3.40 -3.79 21.22
CA GLY A 95 2.20 -3.64 22.05
C GLY A 95 1.66 -4.99 22.48
N ASP A 96 0.77 -4.99 23.48
CA ASP A 96 0.32 -6.23 24.12
C ASP A 96 -0.72 -6.97 23.27
N ASN A 97 -1.40 -6.25 22.37
CA ASN A 97 -2.46 -6.78 21.51
C ASN A 97 -2.59 -5.92 20.23
N LEU A 98 -3.41 -6.37 19.28
CA LEU A 98 -3.67 -5.66 18.02
C LEU A 98 -4.39 -4.33 18.27
N GLU A 99 -5.25 -4.26 19.28
CA GLU A 99 -6.05 -3.10 19.61
C GLU A 99 -5.24 -1.89 20.05
N ASP A 100 -4.05 -2.13 20.61
CA ASP A 100 -3.12 -1.10 21.07
C ASP A 100 -2.27 -0.51 19.93
N LEU A 101 -2.29 -1.14 18.75
CA LEU A 101 -1.54 -0.64 17.60
C LEU A 101 -2.11 0.69 17.09
N SER A 102 -1.20 1.60 16.73
CA SER A 102 -1.57 2.82 16.02
C SER A 102 -2.19 2.51 14.64
N ALA A 103 -3.00 3.42 14.11
CA ALA A 103 -3.71 3.20 12.85
C ALA A 103 -2.77 2.92 11.66
N ASP A 104 -1.61 3.55 11.60
CA ASP A 104 -0.60 3.31 10.56
C ASP A 104 0.01 1.91 10.63
N LYS A 105 0.18 1.34 11.84
CA LYS A 105 0.60 -0.06 12.02
C LYS A 105 -0.48 -1.01 11.52
N HIS A 106 -1.76 -0.69 11.72
CA HIS A 106 -2.86 -1.42 11.10
C HIS A 106 -2.83 -1.32 9.56
N ILE A 107 -2.43 -0.18 8.98
CA ILE A 107 -2.26 -0.07 7.53
C ILE A 107 -1.14 -0.98 7.02
N TYR A 108 -0.02 -1.08 7.75
CA TYR A 108 1.02 -2.06 7.40
C TYR A 108 0.46 -3.48 7.36
N LEU A 109 -0.23 -3.90 8.43
CA LEU A 109 -0.82 -5.23 8.54
C LEU A 109 -1.89 -5.48 7.47
N TYR A 110 -2.72 -4.49 7.18
CA TYR A 110 -3.67 -4.54 6.07
C TYR A 110 -2.96 -4.78 4.74
N CYS A 111 -1.90 -4.04 4.42
CA CYS A 111 -1.14 -4.25 3.20
C CYS A 111 -0.48 -5.64 3.16
N LEU A 112 0.06 -6.12 4.29
CA LEU A 112 0.62 -7.47 4.44
C LEU A 112 -0.42 -8.56 4.12
N TYR A 113 -1.61 -8.50 4.72
CA TYR A 113 -2.68 -9.44 4.40
C TYR A 113 -3.11 -9.33 2.94
N PHE A 114 -3.42 -8.11 2.51
CA PHE A 114 -3.97 -7.85 1.20
C PHE A 114 -3.02 -8.28 0.07
N SER A 115 -1.69 -8.08 0.24
CA SER A 115 -0.69 -8.49 -0.75
C SER A 115 -0.74 -10.00 -1.05
N HIS A 116 -1.10 -10.80 -0.06
CA HIS A 116 -1.14 -12.26 -0.17
C HIS A 116 -2.54 -12.82 -0.45
N MET A 117 -3.60 -12.00 -0.39
CA MET A 117 -4.96 -12.39 -0.81
C MET A 117 -5.14 -12.41 -2.32
N SER A 118 -4.54 -11.47 -3.05
CA SER A 118 -4.76 -11.32 -4.51
C SER A 118 -3.95 -12.30 -5.37
N ALA A 119 -2.95 -12.95 -4.80
CA ALA A 119 -2.01 -13.82 -5.53
C ALA A 119 -1.71 -15.17 -4.82
N SER A 120 -2.44 -15.49 -3.74
CA SER A 120 -2.35 -16.71 -2.91
C SER A 120 -0.96 -17.34 -2.81
N ARG A 121 0.04 -16.56 -2.38
CA ARG A 121 1.42 -17.07 -2.25
C ARG A 121 1.68 -17.75 -0.92
N LEU A 122 1.09 -17.19 0.14
CA LEU A 122 1.30 -17.66 1.51
C LEU A 122 0.04 -18.24 2.15
N PHE A 123 -1.11 -18.15 1.50
CA PHE A 123 -2.38 -18.63 2.05
C PHE A 123 -3.06 -19.61 1.09
N SER A 124 -3.70 -20.63 1.66
CA SER A 124 -4.68 -21.48 0.98
C SER A 124 -6.11 -21.20 1.43
N GLY A 125 -7.08 -21.62 0.62
CA GLY A 125 -8.51 -21.53 0.95
C GLY A 125 -9.10 -20.11 0.95
N LEU A 126 -8.40 -19.14 0.37
CA LEU A 126 -8.90 -17.77 0.24
C LEU A 126 -9.71 -17.57 -1.04
N SER A 127 -10.83 -16.87 -0.92
CA SER A 127 -11.44 -16.17 -2.06
C SER A 127 -10.63 -14.92 -2.38
N GLY A 128 -10.62 -14.51 -3.65
CA GLY A 128 -9.98 -13.25 -4.05
C GLY A 128 -10.60 -12.04 -3.34
N PRO A 129 -9.88 -10.91 -3.26
CA PRO A 129 -10.32 -9.80 -2.42
C PRO A 129 -11.63 -9.16 -2.90
N THR A 130 -12.52 -8.88 -1.94
CA THR A 130 -13.83 -8.24 -2.15
C THR A 130 -13.68 -6.76 -2.53
N ASN A 131 -14.75 -6.15 -3.04
CA ASN A 131 -14.74 -4.72 -3.36
C ASN A 131 -14.50 -3.85 -2.12
N GLN A 132 -15.05 -4.24 -0.97
CA GLN A 132 -14.83 -3.54 0.30
C GLN A 132 -13.35 -3.60 0.72
N GLN A 133 -12.72 -4.77 0.59
CA GLN A 133 -11.29 -4.91 0.89
C GLN A 133 -10.41 -4.08 -0.05
N ARG A 134 -10.83 -3.89 -1.31
CA ARG A 134 -10.13 -3.01 -2.27
C ARG A 134 -10.34 -1.53 -1.94
N ASP A 135 -11.55 -1.14 -1.51
CA ASP A 135 -11.85 0.24 -1.11
C ASP A 135 -11.03 0.68 0.12
N PHE A 136 -10.72 -0.23 1.05
CA PHE A 136 -9.77 0.07 2.14
C PHE A 136 -8.40 0.55 1.63
N MET A 137 -7.95 0.08 0.47
CA MET A 137 -6.71 0.56 -0.14
C MET A 137 -6.87 2.00 -0.65
N GLN A 138 -8.03 2.38 -1.19
CA GLN A 138 -8.31 3.75 -1.62
C GLN A 138 -8.37 4.70 -0.40
N VAL A 139 -8.95 4.26 0.72
CA VAL A 139 -8.91 4.99 2.01
C VAL A 139 -7.46 5.23 2.44
N ALA A 140 -6.66 4.16 2.51
CA ALA A 140 -5.25 4.24 2.89
C ALA A 140 -4.46 5.16 1.94
N ALA A 141 -4.66 5.02 0.64
CA ALA A 141 -4.02 5.84 -0.38
C ALA A 141 -4.37 7.33 -0.26
N THR A 142 -5.65 7.65 -0.06
CA THR A 142 -6.13 9.03 0.05
C THR A 142 -5.44 9.75 1.21
N ILE A 143 -5.43 9.14 2.40
CA ILE A 143 -4.79 9.71 3.59
C ILE A 143 -3.27 9.73 3.44
N ALA A 144 -2.66 8.65 2.92
CA ALA A 144 -1.22 8.60 2.70
C ALA A 144 -0.73 9.68 1.72
N PHE A 145 -1.48 9.98 0.65
CA PHE A 145 -1.09 11.06 -0.26
C PHE A 145 -1.13 12.44 0.39
N ALA A 146 -2.09 12.69 1.27
CA ALA A 146 -2.11 13.94 2.03
C ALA A 146 -0.82 14.08 2.86
N GLY A 147 -0.37 13.01 3.52
CA GLY A 147 0.88 12.99 4.27
C GLY A 147 2.13 13.09 3.38
N TYR A 148 2.19 12.34 2.29
CA TYR A 148 3.31 12.41 1.33
C TYR A 148 3.51 13.82 0.79
N LEU A 149 2.41 14.47 0.40
CA LEU A 149 2.43 15.78 -0.21
C LEU A 149 2.46 16.92 0.81
N GLN A 150 2.03 16.66 2.06
CA GLN A 150 1.71 17.66 3.07
C GLN A 150 0.68 18.67 2.54
N GLY A 151 -0.47 18.15 2.06
CA GLY A 151 -1.48 18.93 1.36
C GLY A 151 -2.87 18.27 1.32
N HIS A 152 -3.69 18.70 0.38
CA HIS A 152 -5.04 18.20 0.16
C HIS A 152 -5.01 16.83 -0.55
N SER A 153 -6.01 15.99 -0.26
CA SER A 153 -6.19 14.70 -0.94
C SER A 153 -7.65 14.27 -0.92
N ILE A 154 -8.17 13.91 -2.09
CA ILE A 154 -9.58 13.48 -2.27
C ILE A 154 -9.66 12.09 -2.88
N SER A 155 -10.71 11.37 -2.52
CA SER A 155 -11.04 10.05 -3.07
C SER A 155 -11.82 10.26 -4.37
N PHE A 156 -11.18 9.98 -5.50
CA PHE A 156 -11.79 10.08 -6.83
C PHE A 156 -12.30 8.74 -7.37
N GLY A 157 -11.72 7.63 -6.90
CA GLY A 157 -11.94 6.28 -7.43
C GLY A 157 -13.37 5.78 -7.37
N TRP A 158 -13.67 4.78 -8.20
CA TRP A 158 -14.97 4.12 -8.24
C TRP A 158 -14.97 2.82 -7.40
N PRO A 159 -16.03 2.49 -6.64
CA PRO A 159 -17.28 3.23 -6.46
C PRO A 159 -17.15 4.45 -5.55
N ARG A 160 -17.72 5.58 -5.97
CA ARG A 160 -17.75 6.79 -5.14
C ARG A 160 -18.86 6.71 -4.08
N PRO A 161 -18.59 7.02 -2.80
CA PRO A 161 -19.61 6.98 -1.74
C PRO A 161 -20.85 7.84 -2.02
N ASP A 162 -20.66 8.95 -2.73
CA ASP A 162 -21.73 9.89 -3.10
C ASP A 162 -22.46 9.53 -4.41
N SER A 163 -22.10 8.40 -5.04
CA SER A 163 -22.64 7.94 -6.33
C SER A 163 -22.48 8.96 -7.48
N SER A 164 -21.56 9.91 -7.35
CA SER A 164 -21.32 10.92 -8.38
C SER A 164 -20.79 10.30 -9.68
N THR A 165 -21.29 10.82 -10.80
CA THR A 165 -20.79 10.46 -12.14
C THR A 165 -19.37 10.99 -12.33
N PHE A 166 -18.63 10.42 -13.30
CA PHE A 166 -17.27 10.87 -13.61
C PHE A 166 -17.18 12.37 -13.86
N TYR A 167 -18.10 12.95 -14.64
CA TYR A 167 -18.08 14.37 -14.98
C TYR A 167 -18.29 15.25 -13.74
N GLU A 168 -19.22 14.91 -12.86
CA GLU A 168 -19.46 15.68 -11.64
C GLU A 168 -18.30 15.56 -10.64
N ALA A 169 -17.71 14.37 -10.50
CA ALA A 169 -16.51 14.17 -9.70
C ALA A 169 -15.32 14.99 -10.25
N LEU A 170 -15.11 14.97 -11.57
CA LEU A 170 -14.04 15.74 -12.21
C LEU A 170 -14.28 17.24 -12.04
N LYS A 171 -15.51 17.72 -12.24
CA LYS A 171 -15.90 19.12 -12.00
C LYS A 171 -15.62 19.56 -10.58
N ARG A 172 -15.95 18.72 -9.58
CA ARG A 172 -15.61 18.96 -8.17
C ARG A 172 -14.10 19.03 -7.98
N ALA A 173 -13.34 18.08 -8.49
CA ALA A 173 -11.89 18.02 -8.35
C ALA A 173 -11.20 19.27 -8.94
N ILE A 174 -11.53 19.65 -10.18
CA ILE A 174 -10.99 20.86 -10.84
C ILE A 174 -11.30 22.13 -10.04
N ARG A 175 -12.52 22.24 -9.51
CA ARG A 175 -12.91 23.37 -8.66
C ARG A 175 -12.11 23.43 -7.36
N LEU A 176 -11.85 22.28 -6.73
CA LEU A 176 -11.10 22.18 -5.47
C LEU A 176 -9.60 22.46 -5.68
N ILE A 177 -9.01 21.95 -6.76
CA ILE A 177 -7.63 22.28 -7.16
C ILE A 177 -7.51 23.79 -7.45
N GLY A 178 -8.57 24.40 -8.01
CA GLY A 178 -8.56 25.81 -8.38
C GLY A 178 -7.61 26.09 -9.56
N GLU A 179 -7.34 25.09 -10.40
CA GLU A 179 -6.54 25.22 -11.62
C GLU A 179 -7.17 24.41 -12.75
N GLY A 180 -7.13 24.96 -13.96
CA GLY A 180 -7.80 24.39 -15.13
C GLY A 180 -9.29 24.72 -15.19
N HIS A 181 -9.90 24.46 -16.34
CA HIS A 181 -11.33 24.64 -16.56
C HIS A 181 -11.90 23.46 -17.33
N LEU A 182 -13.04 22.96 -16.86
CA LEU A 182 -13.77 21.87 -17.50
C LEU A 182 -14.55 22.42 -18.70
N LYS A 183 -14.62 21.67 -19.79
CA LYS A 183 -15.57 21.95 -20.88
C LYS A 183 -16.99 21.76 -20.34
N PRO A 184 -17.96 22.60 -20.76
CA PRO A 184 -19.36 22.24 -20.63
C PRO A 184 -19.61 20.85 -21.22
N PHE A 185 -20.44 20.03 -20.57
CA PHE A 185 -20.60 18.62 -20.93
C PHE A 185 -21.00 18.44 -22.40
N GLU A 186 -21.87 19.30 -22.91
CA GLU A 186 -22.32 19.33 -24.29
C GLU A 186 -21.21 19.59 -25.32
N GLN A 187 -20.07 20.17 -24.89
CA GLN A 187 -18.88 20.44 -25.70
C GLN A 187 -17.81 19.33 -25.61
N VAL A 188 -17.98 18.36 -24.70
CA VAL A 188 -17.11 17.18 -24.64
C VAL A 188 -17.33 16.33 -25.90
N ASN A 189 -16.33 15.54 -26.32
CA ASN A 189 -16.49 14.63 -27.45
C ASN A 189 -17.73 13.72 -27.27
N ARG A 190 -18.59 13.63 -28.29
CA ARG A 190 -19.87 12.90 -28.20
C ARG A 190 -19.71 11.43 -27.81
N TYR A 191 -18.66 10.75 -28.26
CA TYR A 191 -18.41 9.35 -27.87
C TYR A 191 -18.14 9.24 -26.37
N LEU A 192 -17.34 10.16 -25.81
CA LEU A 192 -17.09 10.20 -24.37
C LEU A 192 -18.37 10.53 -23.57
N GLN A 193 -19.33 11.27 -24.13
CA GLN A 193 -20.61 11.48 -23.44
C GLN A 193 -21.47 10.20 -23.33
N THR A 194 -21.19 9.17 -24.15
CA THR A 194 -22.04 7.96 -24.25
C THR A 194 -21.52 6.74 -23.50
N ILE A 195 -20.27 6.78 -23.01
CA ILE A 195 -19.66 5.65 -22.30
C ILE A 195 -19.53 5.95 -20.81
N ASP A 196 -19.58 4.91 -19.99
CA ASP A 196 -19.28 5.01 -18.57
C ASP A 196 -17.75 5.04 -18.38
N HIS A 197 -17.25 6.14 -17.84
CA HIS A 197 -15.82 6.35 -17.58
C HIS A 197 -15.38 5.82 -16.23
N LYS A 198 -16.31 5.44 -15.33
CA LYS A 198 -16.03 5.16 -13.91
C LYS A 198 -15.16 6.26 -13.29
N ASP A 199 -13.86 6.06 -13.20
CA ASP A 199 -12.85 6.95 -12.65
C ASP A 199 -11.67 7.22 -13.61
N ALA A 200 -11.74 6.73 -14.85
CA ALA A 200 -10.65 6.78 -15.82
C ALA A 200 -9.31 6.27 -15.24
N GLY A 201 -9.34 5.29 -14.32
CA GLY A 201 -8.13 4.74 -13.70
C GLY A 201 -7.45 5.70 -12.72
N ILE A 202 -8.08 6.80 -12.30
CA ILE A 202 -7.54 7.66 -11.25
C ILE A 202 -8.35 7.38 -9.99
N ASP A 203 -7.71 7.02 -8.90
CA ASP A 203 -8.39 6.75 -7.64
C ASP A 203 -8.23 7.88 -6.64
N VAL A 204 -7.10 8.61 -6.69
CA VAL A 204 -6.78 9.68 -5.75
C VAL A 204 -6.29 10.89 -6.52
N ILE A 205 -6.77 12.06 -6.11
CA ILE A 205 -6.27 13.35 -6.58
C ILE A 205 -5.76 14.12 -5.36
N ALA A 206 -4.49 14.51 -5.38
CA ALA A 206 -3.86 15.24 -4.28
C ALA A 206 -3.16 16.50 -4.80
N TRP A 207 -3.17 17.57 -4.01
CA TRP A 207 -2.46 18.80 -4.38
C TRP A 207 -1.97 19.58 -3.16
N LYS A 208 -0.89 20.33 -3.35
CA LYS A 208 -0.38 21.28 -2.37
C LYS A 208 -0.23 22.65 -3.01
N ASN A 209 -0.75 23.64 -2.29
CA ASN A 209 -0.52 25.03 -2.59
C ASN A 209 0.86 25.41 -2.03
N CYS A 210 1.84 25.65 -2.90
CA CYS A 210 3.18 26.05 -2.45
C CYS A 210 3.19 27.48 -1.86
N ASN A 211 2.30 28.33 -2.36
CA ASN A 211 2.02 29.64 -1.80
C ASN A 211 0.49 29.82 -1.74
N PRO A 212 -0.14 29.82 -0.55
CA PRO A 212 -1.60 29.92 -0.42
C PRO A 212 -2.17 31.27 -0.86
N HIS A 213 -1.31 32.28 -1.04
CA HIS A 213 -1.70 33.59 -1.56
C HIS A 213 -1.56 33.70 -3.08
N ASP A 214 -1.00 32.68 -3.73
CA ASP A 214 -0.82 32.62 -5.19
C ASP A 214 -1.76 31.57 -5.79
N ASN A 215 -2.81 32.06 -6.45
CA ASN A 215 -3.77 31.22 -7.15
C ASN A 215 -3.50 31.13 -8.66
N PHE A 216 -2.37 31.67 -9.15
CA PHE A 216 -2.01 31.56 -10.56
C PHE A 216 -1.61 30.12 -10.93
N PRO A 217 -1.83 29.70 -12.19
CA PRO A 217 -1.48 28.36 -12.65
C PRO A 217 0.01 28.04 -12.49
N GLY A 218 0.32 26.79 -12.12
CA GLY A 218 1.70 26.29 -12.01
C GLY A 218 2.39 26.57 -10.66
N GLY A 219 1.71 27.22 -9.71
CA GLY A 219 2.16 27.41 -8.33
C GLY A 219 1.83 26.25 -7.38
N LYS A 220 1.30 25.14 -7.92
CA LYS A 220 0.87 23.96 -7.15
C LYS A 220 1.67 22.73 -7.55
N ILE A 221 1.77 21.79 -6.61
CA ILE A 221 2.20 20.41 -6.89
C ILE A 221 0.93 19.57 -6.92
N ILE A 222 0.69 18.83 -8.00
CA ILE A 222 -0.57 18.10 -8.23
C ILE A 222 -0.25 16.66 -8.62
N TYR A 223 -0.89 15.71 -7.95
CA TYR A 223 -0.78 14.28 -8.21
C TYR A 223 -2.12 13.67 -8.59
N PHE A 224 -2.11 12.87 -9.65
CA PHE A 224 -3.21 12.00 -10.04
C PHE A 224 -2.72 10.56 -9.90
N ALA A 225 -3.35 9.77 -9.05
CA ALA A 225 -2.83 8.47 -8.67
C ALA A 225 -3.82 7.34 -8.92
N GLN A 226 -3.29 6.20 -9.37
CA GLN A 226 -4.01 4.93 -9.41
C GLN A 226 -3.73 4.11 -8.15
N VAL A 227 -4.73 3.46 -7.60
CA VAL A 227 -4.63 2.50 -6.51
C VAL A 227 -4.75 1.09 -7.08
N ALA A 228 -3.62 0.41 -7.23
CA ALA A 228 -3.55 -0.87 -7.89
C ALA A 228 -3.38 -2.02 -6.89
N SER A 229 -4.36 -2.92 -6.90
CA SER A 229 -4.48 -4.01 -5.93
C SER A 229 -4.23 -5.41 -6.52
N GLY A 230 -3.64 -5.50 -7.73
CA GLY A 230 -3.43 -6.78 -8.42
C GLY A 230 -2.12 -6.82 -9.21
N ASN A 231 -1.69 -8.02 -9.61
CA ASN A 231 -0.36 -8.27 -10.21
C ASN A 231 -0.12 -7.55 -11.55
N ASN A 232 -1.18 -7.11 -12.23
CA ASN A 232 -1.10 -6.32 -13.45
C ASN A 232 -0.93 -4.81 -13.20
N TRP A 233 -0.57 -4.39 -11.98
CA TRP A 233 -0.38 -2.97 -11.65
C TRP A 233 0.66 -2.28 -12.54
N ARG A 234 1.65 -3.02 -13.03
CA ARG A 234 2.71 -2.54 -13.94
C ARG A 234 2.19 -1.99 -15.26
N SER A 235 0.98 -2.36 -15.68
CA SER A 235 0.36 -1.84 -16.91
C SER A 235 -0.72 -0.79 -16.62
N LYS A 236 -0.75 -0.20 -15.43
CA LYS A 236 -1.81 0.72 -14.98
C LYS A 236 -1.34 2.16 -14.80
N ALA A 237 -0.32 2.57 -15.56
CA ALA A 237 0.15 3.95 -15.53
C ALA A 237 -0.97 4.88 -15.99
N VAL A 238 -1.25 5.94 -15.22
CA VAL A 238 -2.33 6.89 -15.50
C VAL A 238 -1.94 8.03 -16.41
N LYS A 239 -0.70 8.02 -16.92
CA LYS A 239 -0.17 9.04 -17.81
C LYS A 239 -1.07 9.26 -19.03
N GLU A 240 -1.56 8.19 -19.64
CA GLU A 240 -2.50 8.27 -20.77
C GLU A 240 -3.87 8.79 -20.35
N ASP A 241 -4.36 8.38 -19.18
CA ASP A 241 -5.67 8.82 -18.66
C ASP A 241 -5.66 10.31 -18.30
N ILE A 242 -4.58 10.79 -17.68
CA ILE A 242 -4.32 12.21 -17.45
C ILE A 242 -4.31 12.96 -18.79
N ALA A 243 -3.62 12.45 -19.81
CA ALA A 243 -3.59 13.07 -21.12
C ALA A 243 -4.99 13.13 -21.77
N ARG A 244 -5.80 12.07 -21.62
CA ARG A 244 -7.19 12.04 -22.09
C ARG A 244 -8.05 13.08 -21.35
N ILE A 245 -7.92 13.21 -20.03
CA ILE A 245 -8.59 14.26 -19.24
C ILE A 245 -8.21 15.65 -19.77
N GLN A 246 -6.91 15.92 -19.87
CA GLN A 246 -6.38 17.21 -20.31
C GLN A 246 -6.86 17.60 -21.72
N ASN A 247 -6.86 16.66 -22.66
CA ASN A 247 -7.18 16.95 -24.07
C ASN A 247 -8.68 16.99 -24.35
N HIS A 248 -9.45 16.12 -23.70
CA HIS A 248 -10.85 15.90 -24.08
C HIS A 248 -11.85 16.55 -23.13
N TRP A 249 -11.53 16.63 -21.84
CA TRP A 249 -12.46 17.12 -20.82
C TRP A 249 -12.21 18.56 -20.42
N LEU A 250 -10.97 19.04 -20.48
CA LEU A 250 -10.61 20.40 -20.06
C LEU A 250 -10.60 21.39 -21.22
N SER A 251 -11.21 22.56 -21.03
CA SER A 251 -11.08 23.73 -21.91
C SER A 251 -9.80 24.52 -21.62
N GLN A 252 -9.32 24.44 -20.38
CA GLN A 252 -8.02 24.93 -19.95
C GLN A 252 -7.31 23.85 -19.14
N ARG A 253 -6.08 23.50 -19.55
CA ARG A 253 -5.26 22.47 -18.90
C ARG A 253 -4.87 22.84 -17.47
N ILE A 254 -4.63 21.81 -16.67
CA ILE A 254 -3.87 21.91 -15.41
C ILE A 254 -2.38 21.75 -15.73
N TYR A 255 -1.52 22.57 -15.14
CA TYR A 255 -0.08 22.50 -15.32
C TYR A 255 0.56 21.60 -14.24
N ARG A 256 1.60 20.85 -14.62
CA ARG A 256 2.44 20.05 -13.71
C ARG A 256 1.67 18.99 -12.90
N ILE A 257 0.79 18.24 -13.55
CA ILE A 257 0.29 16.98 -12.96
C ILE A 257 1.41 15.95 -13.04
N THR A 258 1.75 15.37 -11.91
CA THR A 258 2.60 14.17 -11.81
C THR A 258 1.69 12.96 -11.60
N ASP A 259 1.88 11.92 -12.40
CA ASP A 259 1.23 10.65 -12.16
C ASP A 259 1.80 9.97 -10.92
N ALA A 260 1.01 9.04 -10.36
CA ALA A 260 1.44 8.24 -9.24
C ALA A 260 0.74 6.88 -9.21
N ILE A 261 1.33 5.94 -8.48
CA ILE A 261 0.70 4.65 -8.19
C ILE A 261 0.84 4.29 -6.72
N VAL A 262 -0.22 3.70 -6.17
CA VAL A 262 -0.25 3.15 -4.82
C VAL A 262 -0.47 1.65 -4.91
N ILE A 263 0.40 0.88 -4.28
CA ILE A 263 0.34 -0.58 -4.27
C ILE A 263 0.52 -1.13 -2.84
N PRO A 264 -0.24 -2.17 -2.45
CA PRO A 264 -0.07 -2.82 -1.16
C PRO A 264 1.12 -3.79 -1.13
N PHE A 265 1.83 -3.94 -2.25
CA PHE A 265 2.91 -4.90 -2.42
C PHE A 265 4.27 -4.27 -2.10
N ASP A 266 5.26 -5.13 -1.89
CA ASP A 266 6.66 -4.75 -1.88
C ASP A 266 7.31 -5.04 -3.24
N PHE A 267 8.51 -4.51 -3.44
CA PHE A 267 9.35 -4.91 -4.58
C PHE A 267 10.23 -6.10 -4.17
N GLU A 268 10.15 -7.17 -4.95
CA GLU A 268 10.67 -8.48 -4.58
C GLU A 268 11.88 -8.83 -5.44
N SER A 269 13.04 -8.96 -4.78
CA SER A 269 14.30 -9.40 -5.39
C SER A 269 15.27 -9.76 -4.27
N ASP A 270 15.96 -10.88 -4.42
CA ASP A 270 17.07 -11.24 -3.53
C ASP A 270 18.33 -10.40 -3.81
N ASP A 271 18.37 -9.73 -4.96
CA ASP A 271 19.42 -8.78 -5.33
C ASP A 271 18.91 -7.34 -5.13
N GLU A 272 19.50 -6.63 -4.17
CA GLU A 272 19.15 -5.25 -3.83
C GLU A 272 19.43 -4.28 -4.99
N SER A 273 20.47 -4.53 -5.79
CA SER A 273 20.79 -3.68 -6.95
C SER A 273 19.72 -3.79 -8.04
N VAL A 274 19.24 -5.01 -8.29
CA VAL A 274 18.12 -5.26 -9.21
C VAL A 274 16.83 -4.62 -8.68
N ASN A 275 16.61 -4.66 -7.36
CA ASN A 275 15.45 -4.02 -6.73
C ASN A 275 15.49 -2.50 -6.93
N HIS A 276 16.65 -1.89 -6.67
CA HIS A 276 16.87 -0.46 -6.87
C HIS A 276 16.64 -0.02 -8.33
N ASP A 277 17.18 -0.76 -9.29
CA ASP A 277 17.02 -0.46 -10.71
C ASP A 277 15.57 -0.66 -11.18
N GLN A 278 14.90 -1.70 -10.67
CA GLN A 278 13.48 -1.94 -10.94
C GLN A 278 12.62 -0.79 -10.42
N ILE A 279 12.82 -0.34 -9.18
CA ILE A 279 12.10 0.80 -8.60
C ILE A 279 12.38 2.07 -9.40
N SER A 280 13.62 2.28 -9.83
CA SER A 280 14.01 3.45 -10.63
C SER A 280 13.31 3.48 -11.99
N LEU A 281 13.20 2.34 -12.67
CA LEU A 281 12.46 2.22 -13.93
C LEU A 281 10.98 2.54 -13.73
N TYR A 282 10.35 1.99 -12.70
CA TYR A 282 8.95 2.30 -12.43
C TYR A 282 8.73 3.73 -11.97
N ALA A 283 9.70 4.36 -11.29
CA ALA A 283 9.59 5.76 -10.91
C ALA A 283 9.56 6.68 -12.15
N ASP A 284 10.24 6.31 -13.23
CA ASP A 284 10.14 7.03 -14.51
C ASP A 284 8.77 6.81 -15.19
N GLU A 285 8.22 5.60 -15.07
CA GLU A 285 6.92 5.24 -15.67
C GLU A 285 5.71 5.86 -14.94
N PHE A 286 5.75 5.84 -13.60
CA PHE A 286 4.62 6.19 -12.74
C PHE A 286 4.80 7.51 -11.97
N GLY A 287 5.96 8.16 -12.06
CA GLY A 287 6.28 9.30 -11.20
C GLY A 287 6.43 8.88 -9.73
N ALA A 288 5.44 9.18 -8.89
CA ALA A 288 5.49 8.82 -7.48
C ALA A 288 4.96 7.39 -7.22
N ILE A 289 5.72 6.59 -6.47
CA ILE A 289 5.32 5.23 -6.08
C ILE A 289 5.18 5.15 -4.56
N LEU A 290 3.97 4.87 -4.10
CA LEU A 290 3.66 4.60 -2.70
C LEU A 290 3.40 3.08 -2.58
N HIS A 291 4.44 2.33 -2.22
CA HIS A 291 4.36 0.88 -1.98
C HIS A 291 4.28 0.59 -0.47
N ARG A 292 4.15 -0.69 -0.09
CA ARG A 292 3.90 -1.12 1.30
C ARG A 292 4.86 -0.52 2.34
N LEU A 293 6.13 -0.32 2.00
CA LEU A 293 7.11 0.25 2.95
C LEU A 293 7.04 1.77 3.07
N ARG A 294 6.22 2.45 2.25
CA ARG A 294 6.05 3.92 2.27
C ARG A 294 4.68 4.33 2.79
N ILE A 295 3.64 3.57 2.46
CA ILE A 295 2.24 3.91 2.78
C ILE A 295 2.03 4.14 4.28
N PRO A 296 2.45 3.27 5.21
CA PRO A 296 2.18 3.46 6.64
C PRO A 296 2.74 4.77 7.21
N THR A 297 3.99 5.09 6.86
CA THR A 297 4.65 6.31 7.32
C THR A 297 3.93 7.56 6.82
N TYR A 298 3.59 7.60 5.53
CA TYR A 298 2.84 8.73 4.98
C TYR A 298 1.38 8.78 5.46
N PHE A 299 0.77 7.63 5.71
CA PHE A 299 -0.56 7.55 6.30
C PHE A 299 -0.58 8.16 7.71
N ARG A 300 0.42 7.85 8.55
CA ARG A 300 0.58 8.51 9.85
C ARG A 300 0.66 10.03 9.72
N GLN A 301 1.48 10.51 8.79
CA GLN A 301 1.60 11.94 8.53
C GLN A 301 0.27 12.54 8.08
N GLY A 302 -0.49 11.84 7.23
CA GLY A 302 -1.83 12.24 6.81
C GLY A 302 -2.83 12.36 7.97
N LEU A 303 -2.80 11.42 8.92
CA LEU A 303 -3.63 11.48 10.13
C LEU A 303 -3.25 12.66 11.03
N GLN A 304 -1.95 12.95 11.15
CA GLN A 304 -1.48 14.13 11.88
C GLN A 304 -1.98 15.41 11.22
N LEU A 305 -1.96 15.50 9.89
CA LEU A 305 -2.50 16.65 9.15
C LEU A 305 -4.01 16.80 9.33
N LEU A 306 -4.77 15.70 9.25
CA LEU A 306 -6.21 15.69 9.53
C LEU A 306 -6.55 16.31 10.90
N THR A 307 -5.68 16.09 11.89
CA THR A 307 -5.87 16.60 13.26
C THR A 307 -5.38 18.04 13.42
N ASN A 308 -4.21 18.36 12.86
CA ASN A 308 -3.49 19.60 13.13
C ASN A 308 -3.83 20.73 12.14
N ASN A 309 -4.34 20.40 10.96
CA ASN A 309 -4.54 21.31 9.84
C ASN A 309 -5.96 21.19 9.28
N PRO A 310 -6.99 21.67 10.01
CA PRO A 310 -8.39 21.53 9.61
C PRO A 310 -8.75 22.24 8.30
N GLU A 311 -7.88 23.14 7.82
CA GLU A 311 -7.99 23.78 6.50
C GLU A 311 -7.67 22.84 5.33
N LEU A 312 -6.94 21.75 5.58
CA LEU A 312 -6.64 20.77 4.56
C LEU A 312 -7.82 19.82 4.35
N LEU A 313 -8.42 19.89 3.16
CA LEU A 313 -9.34 18.85 2.69
C LEU A 313 -8.61 17.51 2.51
N ILE A 314 -8.82 16.60 3.45
CA ILE A 314 -8.38 15.20 3.39
C ILE A 314 -9.60 14.32 3.59
N GLU A 315 -9.98 13.57 2.56
CA GLU A 315 -11.18 12.73 2.61
C GLU A 315 -10.92 11.35 3.23
N ARG A 316 -12.00 10.64 3.58
CA ARG A 316 -12.00 9.24 4.09
C ARG A 316 -11.38 9.05 5.49
N GLY A 317 -11.11 10.13 6.24
CA GLY A 317 -10.58 10.06 7.61
C GLY A 317 -11.44 9.25 8.58
N ASP A 318 -12.77 9.27 8.42
CA ASP A 318 -13.71 8.54 9.28
C ASP A 318 -13.71 7.02 9.03
N ASP A 319 -13.21 6.57 7.87
CA ASP A 319 -13.22 5.16 7.47
C ASP A 319 -12.05 4.35 8.04
N VAL A 320 -11.10 5.01 8.72
CA VAL A 320 -9.87 4.38 9.25
C VAL A 320 -10.19 3.23 10.21
N ASN A 321 -11.25 3.38 11.00
CA ASN A 321 -11.69 2.34 11.93
C ASN A 321 -12.12 1.05 11.21
N ASN A 322 -12.65 1.14 9.99
CA ASN A 322 -13.06 -0.04 9.22
C ASN A 322 -11.86 -0.91 8.84
N ILE A 323 -10.71 -0.28 8.54
CA ILE A 323 -9.46 -0.99 8.23
C ILE A 323 -8.93 -1.70 9.47
N ARG A 324 -8.95 -1.02 10.63
CA ARG A 324 -8.57 -1.63 11.92
C ARG A 324 -9.41 -2.87 12.22
N GLN A 325 -10.74 -2.75 12.12
CA GLN A 325 -11.64 -3.89 12.37
C GLN A 325 -11.40 -5.04 11.40
N TYR A 326 -11.11 -4.74 10.13
CA TYR A 326 -10.75 -5.75 9.15
C TYR A 326 -9.47 -6.51 9.53
N VAL A 327 -8.41 -5.80 9.94
CA VAL A 327 -7.14 -6.42 10.37
C VAL A 327 -7.37 -7.31 11.59
N MET A 328 -8.12 -6.83 12.58
CA MET A 328 -8.44 -7.61 13.79
C MET A 328 -9.18 -8.91 13.42
N LEU A 329 -10.26 -8.81 12.65
CA LEU A 329 -11.05 -9.98 12.21
C LEU A 329 -10.21 -10.97 11.39
N THR A 330 -9.38 -10.45 10.49
CA THR A 330 -8.50 -11.27 9.64
C THR A 330 -7.47 -12.00 10.50
N THR A 331 -6.91 -11.34 11.51
CA THR A 331 -5.95 -11.97 12.42
C THR A 331 -6.62 -13.02 13.31
N SER A 332 -7.81 -12.76 13.84
CA SER A 332 -8.57 -13.77 14.59
C SER A 332 -8.89 -15.00 13.73
N THR A 333 -9.20 -14.80 12.45
CA THR A 333 -9.42 -15.90 11.49
C THR A 333 -8.13 -16.68 11.25
N LEU A 334 -6.99 -15.99 11.15
CA LEU A 334 -5.67 -16.63 11.01
C LEU A 334 -5.34 -17.52 12.21
N GLN A 335 -5.53 -17.01 13.43
CA GLN A 335 -5.24 -17.73 14.67
C GLN A 335 -6.16 -18.93 14.85
N ALA A 336 -7.45 -18.81 14.50
CA ALA A 336 -8.42 -19.89 14.60
C ALA A 336 -8.12 -21.07 13.66
N GLU A 337 -7.45 -20.82 12.53
CA GLU A 337 -7.06 -21.83 11.54
C GLU A 337 -5.68 -22.42 11.81
N ALA A 338 -4.90 -21.79 12.70
CA ALA A 338 -3.59 -22.27 13.15
C ALA A 338 -3.67 -23.10 14.44
N ALA A 339 -4.77 -23.00 15.19
CA ALA A 339 -5.10 -23.80 16.36
C ALA A 339 -5.72 -25.15 15.96
#